data_AF-A0A7Z1R2E1-F1
#
_entry.id   AF-A0A7Z1R2E1-F1
#
_cell.length_a   1.000
_cell.length_b   1.000
_cell.length_c   1.000
_cell.angle_alpha   90.00
_cell.angle_beta   90.00
_cell.angle_gamma   90.00
#
_symmetry.space_group_name_H-M   'P 1'
#
loop_
_entity.id
_entity.type
_entity.pdbx_description
1 polymer ?
#
loop_
_entity_poly.entity_id
_entity_poly.type
_entity_poly.pdbx_seq_one_letter_code
_entity_poly.pdbx_strand_id
1 'polypeptide(L)'
;MEAIQKSLKGIEIGEAQQHGSLAMLPLLASSEGGVDYLMAGEALRSGVARVTEVSESGHVPELKFSNSADLPVLILEGEELVGAKQNRTTNLTILAPPRTTIVIPVTCVEAGRWHYQSREAEVSERVHMASGRAAKAATVSYHLHHEGVAHADQGRVWDDIGCAAQCLGVHSPTRAMSDIFESHRPRIDEFVAAFRPVERQVGALFTIGGAPTGFDLFAHGATLRAMLPKLVRSYAVDAIRVGDGNGADQERARALLDAAAAATVESYPAVGLGATVRLSADGLVGGGLVHDDRLVHLAVFAVERESSAQRDNGRGLASLSARRRSYRH
;
A
#
# COMPACT_ATOMS: atom_id res chain seq x y z
N MET A 1 2.35 13.94 14.89
CA MET A 1 1.72 12.91 15.74
C MET A 1 0.24 13.21 15.99
N GLU A 2 -0.10 14.40 16.49
CA GLU A 2 -1.49 14.79 16.78
C GLU A 2 -2.43 14.69 15.57
N ALA A 3 -1.97 15.05 14.38
CA ALA A 3 -2.76 14.98 13.14
C ALA A 3 -3.34 13.57 12.89
N ILE A 4 -2.53 12.52 13.01
CA ILE A 4 -2.93 11.13 12.77
C ILE A 4 -3.95 10.68 13.81
N GLN A 5 -3.66 10.92 15.09
CA GLN A 5 -4.54 10.53 16.18
C GLN A 5 -5.89 11.24 16.11
N LYS A 6 -5.87 12.55 15.80
CA LYS A 6 -7.08 13.36 15.59
C LYS A 6 -7.91 12.83 14.43
N SER A 7 -7.26 12.53 13.30
CA SER A 7 -7.93 11.93 12.14
C SER A 7 -8.60 10.62 12.52
N LEU A 8 -7.87 9.66 13.10
CA LEU A 8 -8.40 8.33 13.44
C LEU A 8 -9.53 8.36 14.47
N LYS A 9 -9.43 9.19 15.52
CA LYS A 9 -10.48 9.34 16.54
C LYS A 9 -11.77 9.93 15.98
N GLY A 10 -11.68 10.72 14.91
CA GLY A 10 -12.85 11.32 14.24
C GLY A 10 -13.53 10.42 13.21
N ILE A 11 -13.03 9.19 12.98
CA ILE A 11 -13.57 8.29 11.97
C ILE A 11 -14.77 7.49 12.48
N GLU A 12 -15.88 7.64 11.76
CA GLU A 12 -17.05 6.78 11.85
C GLU A 12 -16.89 5.59 10.89
N ILE A 13 -17.32 4.40 11.33
CA ILE A 13 -17.35 3.21 10.49
C ILE A 13 -18.76 3.11 9.87
N GLY A 14 -18.84 3.11 8.54
CA GLY A 14 -20.09 2.95 7.81
C GLY A 14 -20.56 1.50 7.70
N GLU A 15 -21.69 1.31 7.01
CA GLU A 15 -22.24 -0.02 6.73
C GLU A 15 -21.29 -0.82 5.84
N ALA A 16 -21.04 -2.07 6.22
CA ALA A 16 -20.11 -2.93 5.52
C ALA A 16 -20.69 -3.40 4.17
N GLN A 17 -19.86 -3.39 3.15
CA GLN A 17 -20.11 -4.07 1.87
C GLN A 17 -19.32 -5.37 1.86
N GLN A 18 -19.85 -6.44 1.28
CA GLN A 18 -19.20 -7.75 1.28
C GLN A 18 -19.38 -8.47 -0.06
N HIS A 19 -18.32 -9.16 -0.50
CA HIS A 19 -18.35 -10.08 -1.62
C HIS A 19 -17.38 -11.23 -1.35
N GLY A 20 -17.88 -12.48 -1.35
CA GLY A 20 -17.10 -13.64 -0.93
C GLY A 20 -16.49 -13.44 0.46
N SER A 21 -15.19 -13.72 0.59
CA SER A 21 -14.44 -13.53 1.82
C SER A 21 -13.90 -12.12 2.05
N LEU A 22 -14.10 -11.19 1.11
CA LEU A 22 -13.68 -9.79 1.27
C LEU A 22 -14.85 -8.95 1.75
N ALA A 23 -14.62 -8.18 2.81
CA ALA A 23 -15.54 -7.11 3.21
C ALA A 23 -14.80 -5.77 3.29
N MET A 24 -15.52 -4.70 2.98
CA MET A 24 -15.07 -3.33 3.07
C MET A 24 -15.98 -2.58 4.03
N LEU A 25 -15.40 -1.98 5.06
CA LEU A 25 -16.06 -1.03 5.94
C LEU A 25 -15.64 0.39 5.53
N PRO A 26 -16.59 1.23 5.08
CA PRO A 26 -16.33 2.64 4.79
C PRO A 26 -15.81 3.39 6.02
N LEU A 27 -14.75 4.18 5.86
CA LEU A 27 -14.28 5.09 6.90
C LEU A 27 -14.77 6.50 6.54
N LEU A 28 -15.66 7.04 7.36
CA LEU A 28 -16.37 8.28 7.11
C LEU A 28 -15.80 9.40 7.98
N ALA A 29 -15.63 10.59 7.38
CA ALA A 29 -15.21 11.78 8.10
C ALA A 29 -16.29 12.87 8.02
N SER A 30 -16.40 13.67 9.08
CA SER A 30 -17.33 14.82 9.12
C SER A 30 -16.82 16.02 8.31
N SER A 31 -15.52 16.09 8.04
CA SER A 31 -14.90 17.15 7.24
C SER A 31 -13.72 16.61 6.44
N GLU A 32 -13.63 17.00 5.18
CA GLU A 32 -12.45 16.82 4.33
C GLU A 32 -11.52 18.04 4.47
N GLY A 33 -10.26 17.88 4.09
CA GLY A 33 -9.35 19.01 3.98
C GLY A 33 -7.89 18.61 3.98
N GLY A 34 -7.04 19.54 3.57
CA GLY A 34 -5.63 19.27 3.36
C GLY A 34 -5.11 20.09 2.19
N VAL A 35 -3.97 19.67 1.67
CA VAL A 35 -3.34 20.25 0.49
C VAL A 35 -4.01 19.77 -0.79
N ASP A 36 -4.11 20.65 -1.79
CA ASP A 36 -4.56 20.30 -3.14
C ASP A 36 -3.40 19.64 -3.91
N TYR A 37 -3.71 18.57 -4.65
CA TYR A 37 -2.72 17.83 -5.43
C TYR A 37 -3.35 17.12 -6.62
N LEU A 38 -2.52 16.79 -7.61
CA LEU A 38 -2.86 15.84 -8.67
C LEU A 38 -2.50 14.42 -8.23
N MET A 39 -3.27 13.43 -8.65
CA MET A 39 -2.86 12.02 -8.48
C MET A 39 -1.78 11.66 -9.50
N ALA A 40 -0.80 10.84 -9.12
CA ALA A 40 0.29 10.43 -10.02
C ALA A 40 -0.21 9.89 -11.36
N GLY A 41 -1.22 9.01 -11.34
CA GLY A 41 -1.81 8.49 -12.57
C GLY A 41 -2.46 9.57 -13.45
N GLU A 42 -3.06 10.60 -12.86
CA GLU A 42 -3.63 11.73 -13.60
C GLU A 42 -2.53 12.59 -14.22
N ALA A 43 -1.51 12.94 -13.43
CA ALA A 43 -0.41 13.78 -13.87
C ALA A 43 0.44 13.13 -14.98
N LEU A 44 0.66 11.81 -14.91
CA LEU A 44 1.35 11.07 -15.96
C LEU A 44 0.52 11.03 -17.26
N ARG A 45 -0.79 10.76 -17.17
CA ARG A 45 -1.67 10.71 -18.35
C ARG A 45 -1.83 12.05 -19.05
N SER A 46 -1.82 13.16 -18.31
CA SER A 46 -1.89 14.50 -18.88
C SER A 46 -0.53 15.05 -19.34
N GLY A 47 0.56 14.28 -19.16
CA GLY A 47 1.91 14.66 -19.58
C GLY A 47 2.58 15.73 -18.72
N VAL A 48 1.97 16.08 -17.57
CA VAL A 48 2.53 17.07 -16.62
C VAL A 48 3.40 16.41 -15.53
N ALA A 49 3.58 15.10 -15.59
CA ALA A 49 4.59 14.37 -14.84
C ALA A 49 5.25 13.28 -15.69
N ARG A 50 6.44 12.83 -15.29
CA ARG A 50 7.15 11.69 -15.91
C ARG A 50 7.89 10.86 -14.87
N VAL A 51 7.96 9.55 -15.10
CA VAL A 51 8.76 8.61 -14.29
C VAL A 51 9.78 7.92 -15.20
N THR A 52 11.08 8.01 -14.88
CA THR A 52 12.15 7.36 -15.66
C THR A 52 13.18 6.70 -14.75
N GLU A 53 14.05 5.87 -15.32
CA GLU A 53 15.29 5.49 -14.64
C GLU A 53 16.11 6.74 -14.25
N VAL A 54 16.88 6.65 -13.16
CA VAL A 54 17.78 7.73 -12.73
C VAL A 54 18.97 7.91 -13.68
N SER A 55 19.33 6.88 -14.44
CA SER A 55 20.41 6.86 -15.43
C SER A 55 20.14 5.84 -16.54
N GLU A 56 20.92 5.85 -17.62
CA GLU A 56 20.82 4.84 -18.70
C GLU A 56 21.02 3.40 -18.21
N SER A 57 21.92 3.20 -17.24
CA SER A 57 22.14 1.90 -16.59
C SER A 57 20.98 1.49 -15.67
N GLY A 58 20.17 2.45 -15.23
CA GLY A 58 19.21 2.27 -14.14
C GLY A 58 19.91 2.16 -12.79
N HIS A 59 19.13 2.31 -11.73
CA HIS A 59 19.54 2.06 -10.35
C HIS A 59 18.38 1.42 -9.60
N VAL A 60 18.60 0.31 -8.92
CA VAL A 60 17.65 -0.21 -7.91
C VAL A 60 18.26 0.17 -6.57
N PRO A 61 17.52 0.83 -5.67
CA PRO A 61 16.05 0.85 -5.53
C PRO A 61 15.38 2.21 -5.84
N GLU A 62 15.72 2.86 -6.96
CA GLU A 62 15.34 4.25 -7.21
C GLU A 62 14.75 4.50 -8.61
N LEU A 63 13.78 5.40 -8.70
CA LEU A 63 13.27 5.97 -9.94
C LEU A 63 13.31 7.49 -9.86
N LYS A 64 13.41 8.16 -11.01
CA LYS A 64 13.31 9.62 -11.12
C LYS A 64 11.88 10.01 -11.43
N PHE A 65 11.29 10.84 -10.58
CA PHE A 65 9.97 11.43 -10.80
C PHE A 65 10.11 12.92 -11.11
N SER A 66 9.54 13.38 -12.21
CA SER A 66 9.53 14.81 -12.58
C SER A 66 8.10 15.32 -12.60
N ASN A 67 7.82 16.33 -11.77
CA ASN A 67 6.57 17.07 -11.77
C ASN A 67 6.78 18.40 -12.51
N SER A 68 6.04 18.64 -13.58
CA SER A 68 6.02 19.94 -14.27
C SER A 68 4.74 20.74 -14.04
N ALA A 69 3.79 20.21 -13.26
CA ALA A 69 2.58 20.92 -12.89
C ALA A 69 2.84 22.03 -11.84
N ASP A 70 1.86 22.92 -11.72
CA ASP A 70 1.82 23.97 -10.69
C ASP A 70 1.29 23.46 -9.34
N LEU A 71 0.73 22.26 -9.33
CA LEU A 71 0.29 21.57 -8.13
C LEU A 71 1.27 20.46 -7.72
N PRO A 72 1.34 20.13 -6.43
CA PRO A 72 2.00 18.91 -5.99
C PRO A 72 1.36 17.66 -6.63
N VAL A 73 2.14 16.60 -6.80
CA VAL A 73 1.64 15.30 -7.29
C VAL A 73 1.74 14.26 -6.18
N LEU A 74 0.61 13.65 -5.82
CA LEU A 74 0.54 12.57 -4.85
C LEU A 74 0.85 11.22 -5.51
N ILE A 75 1.92 10.58 -5.05
CA ILE A 75 2.32 9.22 -5.39
C ILE A 75 2.05 8.37 -4.15
N LEU A 76 1.21 7.35 -4.25
CA LEU A 76 0.86 6.54 -3.07
C LEU A 76 1.80 5.36 -2.89
N GLU A 77 2.05 4.97 -1.64
CA GLU A 77 2.73 3.72 -1.31
C GLU A 77 2.03 2.54 -1.98
N GLY A 78 2.82 1.68 -2.63
CA GLY A 78 2.32 0.44 -3.21
C GLY A 78 1.79 0.56 -4.63
N GLU A 79 1.64 1.76 -5.20
CA GLU A 79 1.28 1.92 -6.61
C GLU A 79 2.31 1.27 -7.52
N GLU A 80 1.83 0.50 -8.49
CA GLU A 80 2.67 -0.13 -9.49
C GLU A 80 2.99 0.83 -10.63
N LEU A 81 4.28 0.95 -10.90
CA LEU A 81 4.88 1.64 -12.02
C LEU A 81 5.31 0.59 -13.05
N VAL A 82 4.65 0.59 -14.21
CA VAL A 82 4.87 -0.36 -15.31
C VAL A 82 5.72 0.27 -16.39
N GLY A 83 6.71 -0.46 -16.89
CA GLY A 83 7.65 0.03 -17.91
C GLY A 83 9.07 0.06 -17.38
N ALA A 84 9.82 1.10 -17.76
CA ALA A 84 11.24 1.26 -17.44
C ALA A 84 12.03 -0.04 -17.70
N LYS A 85 13.09 -0.35 -16.91
CA LYS A 85 13.79 -1.65 -17.01
C LYS A 85 13.06 -2.80 -16.31
N GLN A 86 12.25 -2.48 -15.28
CA GLN A 86 11.46 -3.41 -14.48
C GLN A 86 10.21 -2.72 -13.95
N ASN A 87 9.13 -3.49 -13.80
CA ASN A 87 7.96 -3.03 -13.05
C ASN A 87 8.33 -2.89 -11.57
N ARG A 88 7.89 -1.81 -10.95
CA ARG A 88 8.24 -1.45 -9.57
C ARG A 88 7.00 -1.02 -8.81
N THR A 89 7.05 -1.12 -7.49
CA THR A 89 6.07 -0.44 -6.62
C THR A 89 6.78 0.60 -5.77
N THR A 90 6.09 1.68 -5.45
CA THR A 90 6.58 2.78 -4.61
C THR A 90 6.66 2.37 -3.14
N ASN A 91 7.68 2.81 -2.42
CA ASN A 91 7.91 2.39 -1.03
C ASN A 91 7.26 3.31 0.01
N LEU A 92 6.99 4.56 -0.36
CA LEU A 92 6.41 5.59 0.48
C LEU A 92 5.27 6.30 -0.26
N THR A 93 4.37 6.91 0.52
CA THR A 93 3.50 7.96 -0.01
C THR A 93 4.27 9.27 -0.06
N ILE A 94 4.30 9.92 -1.22
CA ILE A 94 5.13 11.07 -1.52
C ILE A 94 4.27 12.15 -2.14
N LEU A 95 4.36 13.36 -1.61
CA LEU A 95 3.80 14.56 -2.23
C LEU A 95 4.92 15.28 -2.99
N ALA A 96 5.06 14.98 -4.27
CA ALA A 96 6.11 15.54 -5.11
C ALA A 96 5.87 17.05 -5.31
N PRO A 97 6.83 17.94 -4.99
CA PRO A 97 6.60 19.38 -5.09
C PRO A 97 6.28 19.82 -6.54
N PRO A 98 5.57 20.95 -6.73
CA PRO A 98 5.38 21.57 -8.04
C PRO A 98 6.71 21.81 -8.76
N ARG A 99 6.72 21.68 -10.09
CA ARG A 99 7.85 22.06 -10.96
C ARG A 99 9.21 21.49 -10.50
N THR A 100 9.23 20.30 -9.93
CA THR A 100 10.40 19.71 -9.27
C THR A 100 10.64 18.29 -9.75
N THR A 101 11.91 17.91 -9.86
CA THR A 101 12.35 16.53 -10.07
C THR A 101 12.93 15.97 -8.78
N ILE A 102 12.46 14.79 -8.37
CA ILE A 102 12.90 14.06 -7.17
C ILE A 102 13.28 12.62 -7.53
N VAL A 103 14.08 11.99 -6.68
CA VAL A 103 14.34 10.54 -6.73
C VAL A 103 13.42 9.87 -5.73
N ILE A 104 12.63 8.90 -6.20
CA ILE A 104 11.64 8.19 -5.39
C ILE A 104 12.11 6.76 -5.07
N PRO A 105 11.96 6.31 -3.81
CA PRO A 105 12.29 4.95 -3.41
C PRO A 105 11.24 3.96 -3.90
N VAL A 106 11.70 2.88 -4.51
CA VAL A 106 10.87 1.89 -5.20
C VAL A 106 11.44 0.49 -4.99
N THR A 107 10.62 -0.52 -5.25
CA THR A 107 11.05 -1.93 -5.17
C THR A 107 10.50 -2.70 -6.35
N CYS A 108 11.36 -3.51 -6.98
CA CYS A 108 11.01 -4.24 -8.18
C CYS A 108 10.00 -5.35 -7.86
N VAL A 109 8.97 -5.46 -8.69
CA VAL A 109 7.92 -6.48 -8.59
C VAL A 109 7.93 -7.42 -9.80
N GLU A 110 9.07 -7.46 -10.48
CA GLU A 110 9.41 -8.31 -11.61
C GLU A 110 10.91 -8.61 -11.50
N ALA A 111 11.30 -9.90 -11.49
CA ALA A 111 12.68 -10.31 -11.23
C ALA A 111 13.45 -10.66 -12.52
N GLY A 112 12.73 -11.08 -13.58
CA GLY A 112 13.33 -11.68 -14.78
C GLY A 112 13.65 -10.75 -15.94
N ARG A 113 13.36 -9.44 -15.83
CA ARG A 113 13.57 -8.46 -16.90
C ARG A 113 14.59 -7.42 -16.47
N TRP A 114 15.56 -7.05 -17.32
CA TRP A 114 16.44 -5.89 -17.08
C TRP A 114 16.76 -5.19 -18.40
N HIS A 115 15.70 -4.81 -19.10
CA HIS A 115 15.77 -4.03 -20.34
C HIS A 115 14.52 -3.16 -20.46
N TYR A 116 14.64 -2.07 -21.21
CA TYR A 116 13.52 -1.17 -21.40
C TYR A 116 12.35 -1.88 -22.10
N GLN A 117 11.17 -1.78 -21.49
CA GLN A 117 9.90 -1.98 -22.19
C GLN A 117 9.36 -0.63 -22.70
N SER A 118 9.53 0.41 -21.89
CA SER A 118 9.31 1.82 -22.22
C SER A 118 10.34 2.67 -21.49
N ARG A 119 10.68 3.85 -22.02
CA ARG A 119 11.60 4.79 -21.34
C ARG A 119 10.94 5.48 -20.16
N GLU A 120 9.63 5.67 -20.22
CA GLU A 120 8.81 6.28 -19.19
C GLU A 120 7.90 5.21 -18.58
N ALA A 121 7.87 5.14 -17.25
CA ALA A 121 6.96 4.25 -16.55
C ALA A 121 5.60 4.92 -16.34
N GLU A 122 4.55 4.11 -16.42
CA GLU A 122 3.17 4.53 -16.21
C GLU A 122 2.64 3.95 -14.90
N VAL A 123 1.73 4.66 -14.24
CA VAL A 123 1.00 4.13 -13.09
C VAL A 123 -0.10 3.19 -13.60
N SER A 124 -0.06 1.93 -13.19
CA SER A 124 -1.08 0.94 -13.57
C SER A 124 -2.35 1.05 -12.72
N GLU A 125 -3.34 0.22 -13.04
CA GLU A 125 -4.56 0.04 -12.23
C GLU A 125 -4.33 -0.77 -10.93
N ARG A 126 -3.08 -1.12 -10.62
CA ARG A 126 -2.74 -1.98 -9.49
C ARG A 126 -1.96 -1.23 -8.42
N VAL A 127 -2.23 -1.64 -7.18
CA VAL A 127 -1.31 -1.51 -6.06
C VAL A 127 -0.84 -2.91 -5.67
N HIS A 128 0.28 -2.99 -4.94
CA HIS A 128 0.80 -4.26 -4.45
C HIS A 128 -0.25 -5.03 -3.62
N MET A 129 -0.19 -6.37 -3.61
CA MET A 129 -1.11 -7.21 -2.82
C MET A 129 -1.09 -6.81 -1.34
N ALA A 130 -2.22 -6.89 -0.63
CA ALA A 130 -2.33 -6.37 0.73
C ALA A 130 -1.29 -6.97 1.70
N SER A 131 -1.06 -8.27 1.63
CA SER A 131 -0.02 -8.97 2.40
C SER A 131 1.39 -8.51 2.03
N GLY A 132 1.64 -8.24 0.75
CA GLY A 132 2.89 -7.65 0.28
C GLY A 132 3.09 -6.21 0.75
N ARG A 133 2.04 -5.38 0.75
CA ARG A 133 2.08 -4.01 1.31
C ARG A 133 2.42 -4.04 2.79
N ALA A 134 1.81 -4.95 3.56
CA ALA A 134 2.13 -5.13 4.99
C ALA A 134 3.60 -5.51 5.21
N ALA A 135 4.11 -6.52 4.48
CA ALA A 135 5.50 -6.95 4.58
C ALA A 135 6.49 -5.85 4.16
N LYS A 136 6.19 -5.16 3.05
CA LYS A 136 6.99 -4.03 2.56
C LYS A 136 7.00 -2.89 3.57
N ALA A 137 5.85 -2.51 4.11
CA ALA A 137 5.74 -1.48 5.14
C ALA A 137 6.58 -1.80 6.38
N ALA A 138 6.64 -3.07 6.82
CA ALA A 138 7.51 -3.48 7.92
C ALA A 138 9.00 -3.30 7.60
N THR A 139 9.45 -3.76 6.43
CA THR A 139 10.87 -3.65 6.04
C THR A 139 11.30 -2.20 5.77
N VAL A 140 10.43 -1.38 5.17
CA VAL A 140 10.67 0.05 4.97
C VAL A 140 10.75 0.80 6.30
N SER A 141 9.86 0.50 7.27
CA SER A 141 9.97 1.07 8.62
C SER A 141 11.28 0.69 9.29
N TYR A 142 11.70 -0.58 9.16
CA TYR A 142 12.94 -1.07 9.73
C TYR A 142 14.16 -0.32 9.18
N HIS A 143 14.32 -0.22 7.86
CA HIS A 143 15.46 0.47 7.26
C HIS A 143 15.41 2.00 7.47
N LEU A 144 14.23 2.62 7.51
CA LEU A 144 14.15 4.03 7.88
C LEU A 144 14.66 4.29 9.29
N HIS A 145 14.30 3.44 10.24
CA HIS A 145 14.72 3.58 11.64
C HIS A 145 16.22 3.35 11.82
N HIS A 146 16.79 2.32 11.18
CA HIS A 146 18.18 1.92 11.42
C HIS A 146 19.20 2.57 10.48
N GLU A 147 18.79 2.88 9.25
CA GLU A 147 19.68 3.30 8.17
C GLU A 147 19.28 4.64 7.53
N GLY A 148 18.10 5.18 7.88
CA GLY A 148 17.59 6.43 7.30
C GLY A 148 17.17 6.31 5.83
N VAL A 149 17.05 5.09 5.29
CA VAL A 149 16.68 4.84 3.89
C VAL A 149 15.36 4.09 3.78
N ALA A 150 14.53 4.47 2.80
CA ALA A 150 13.21 3.90 2.58
C ALA A 150 13.23 2.66 1.68
N HIS A 151 14.18 1.76 1.92
CA HIS A 151 14.34 0.54 1.14
C HIS A 151 13.46 -0.58 1.68
N ALA A 152 12.89 -1.39 0.79
CA ALA A 152 12.28 -2.66 1.16
C ALA A 152 13.27 -3.80 0.94
N ASP A 153 13.01 -4.94 1.55
CA ASP A 153 13.73 -6.18 1.25
C ASP A 153 13.29 -6.72 -0.13
N GLN A 154 14.13 -6.48 -1.14
CA GLN A 154 13.88 -6.86 -2.53
C GLN A 154 13.70 -8.38 -2.71
N GLY A 155 14.52 -9.19 -2.00
CA GLY A 155 14.45 -10.65 -2.10
C GLY A 155 13.15 -11.16 -1.51
N ARG A 156 12.75 -10.62 -0.36
CA ARG A 156 11.49 -10.95 0.28
C ARG A 156 10.28 -10.59 -0.58
N VAL A 157 10.27 -9.43 -1.24
CA VAL A 157 9.18 -9.05 -2.15
C VAL A 157 9.01 -10.08 -3.28
N TRP A 158 10.10 -10.54 -3.88
CA TRP A 158 10.04 -11.58 -4.92
C TRP A 158 9.61 -12.95 -4.40
N ASP A 159 10.00 -13.30 -3.18
CA ASP A 159 9.55 -14.53 -2.54
C ASP A 159 8.06 -14.50 -2.21
N ASP A 160 7.55 -13.37 -1.74
CA ASP A 160 6.13 -13.19 -1.43
C ASP A 160 5.28 -13.20 -2.72
N ILE A 161 5.74 -12.56 -3.80
CA ILE A 161 5.11 -12.67 -5.13
C ILE A 161 5.13 -14.12 -5.63
N GLY A 162 6.28 -14.80 -5.52
CA GLY A 162 6.41 -16.20 -5.93
C GLY A 162 5.48 -17.14 -5.16
N CYS A 163 5.36 -16.94 -3.85
CA CYS A 163 4.45 -17.70 -3.00
C CYS A 163 2.98 -17.45 -3.38
N ALA A 164 2.60 -16.19 -3.62
CA ALA A 164 1.25 -15.86 -4.08
C ALA A 164 0.93 -16.49 -5.45
N ALA A 165 1.85 -16.41 -6.41
CA ALA A 165 1.71 -17.03 -7.72
C ALA A 165 1.55 -18.56 -7.60
N GLN A 166 2.35 -19.22 -6.77
CA GLN A 166 2.26 -20.66 -6.52
C GLN A 166 0.91 -21.04 -5.89
N CYS A 167 0.47 -20.35 -4.83
CA CYS A 167 -0.83 -20.59 -4.19
C CYS A 167 -1.99 -20.44 -5.18
N LEU A 168 -1.86 -19.54 -6.15
CA LEU A 168 -2.90 -19.21 -7.13
C LEU A 168 -2.76 -19.98 -8.45
N GLY A 169 -1.81 -20.91 -8.55
CA GLY A 169 -1.58 -21.71 -9.75
C GLY A 169 -1.12 -20.90 -10.97
N VAL A 170 -0.47 -19.75 -10.76
CA VAL A 170 -0.04 -18.83 -11.82
C VAL A 170 1.38 -19.15 -12.26
N HIS A 171 1.58 -19.37 -13.55
CA HIS A 171 2.90 -19.44 -14.16
C HIS A 171 3.35 -18.05 -14.60
N SER A 172 4.52 -17.60 -14.10
CA SER A 172 5.10 -16.30 -14.45
C SER A 172 6.59 -16.46 -14.78
N PRO A 173 6.99 -16.40 -16.06
CA PRO A 173 8.39 -16.55 -16.46
C PRO A 173 9.32 -15.51 -15.83
N THR A 174 8.83 -14.29 -15.59
CA THR A 174 9.61 -13.17 -15.02
C THR A 174 9.34 -12.95 -13.53
N ARG A 175 8.53 -13.80 -12.90
CA ARG A 175 8.02 -13.61 -11.52
C ARG A 175 7.38 -12.23 -11.34
N ALA A 176 6.65 -11.77 -12.35
CA ALA A 176 5.97 -10.48 -12.34
C ALA A 176 4.69 -10.54 -11.50
N MET A 177 4.49 -9.56 -10.64
CA MET A 177 3.26 -9.39 -9.90
C MET A 177 2.03 -9.27 -10.82
N SER A 178 2.18 -8.58 -11.95
CA SER A 178 1.11 -8.38 -12.94
C SER A 178 0.46 -9.69 -13.39
N ASP A 179 1.24 -10.76 -13.54
CA ASP A 179 0.72 -12.04 -14.05
C ASP A 179 -0.30 -12.67 -13.09
N ILE A 180 -0.18 -12.40 -11.78
CA ILE A 180 -1.17 -12.83 -10.78
C ILE A 180 -2.50 -12.12 -11.01
N PHE A 181 -2.44 -10.80 -11.19
CA PHE A 181 -3.63 -9.98 -11.41
C PHE A 181 -4.30 -10.31 -12.75
N GLU A 182 -3.53 -10.50 -13.83
CA GLU A 182 -4.09 -10.82 -15.14
C GLU A 182 -4.71 -12.23 -15.16
N SER A 183 -4.05 -13.23 -14.55
CA SER A 183 -4.57 -14.61 -14.53
C SER A 183 -5.88 -14.75 -13.75
N HIS A 184 -6.13 -13.88 -12.78
CA HIS A 184 -7.34 -13.88 -11.95
C HIS A 184 -8.25 -12.67 -12.24
N ARG A 185 -8.02 -11.94 -13.34
CA ARG A 185 -8.75 -10.71 -13.68
C ARG A 185 -10.28 -10.85 -13.59
N PRO A 186 -10.93 -11.89 -14.15
CA PRO A 186 -12.39 -12.02 -14.05
C PRO A 186 -12.91 -12.04 -12.61
N ARG A 187 -12.27 -12.83 -11.74
CA ARG A 187 -12.64 -12.92 -10.32
C ARG A 187 -12.35 -11.64 -9.57
N ILE A 188 -11.22 -10.99 -9.86
CA ILE A 188 -10.87 -9.69 -9.25
C ILE A 188 -11.88 -8.62 -9.67
N ASP A 189 -12.31 -8.60 -10.93
CA ASP A 189 -13.30 -7.66 -11.44
C ASP A 189 -14.67 -7.85 -10.78
N GLU A 190 -15.05 -9.08 -10.39
CA GLU A 190 -16.25 -9.34 -9.58
C GLU A 190 -16.18 -8.62 -8.21
N PHE A 191 -15.03 -8.70 -7.52
CA PHE A 191 -14.82 -7.93 -6.28
C PHE A 191 -14.92 -6.42 -6.55
N VAL A 192 -14.22 -5.89 -7.56
CA VAL A 192 -14.27 -4.45 -7.89
C VAL A 192 -15.70 -4.00 -8.22
N ALA A 193 -16.48 -4.85 -8.90
CA ALA A 193 -17.88 -4.58 -9.20
C ALA A 193 -18.79 -4.61 -7.96
N ALA A 194 -18.39 -5.24 -6.86
CA ALA A 194 -19.20 -5.34 -5.65
C ALA A 194 -19.03 -4.17 -4.67
N PHE A 195 -17.90 -3.46 -4.68
CA PHE A 195 -17.64 -2.36 -3.75
C PHE A 195 -17.86 -0.99 -4.39
N ARG A 196 -18.60 -0.12 -3.72
CA ARG A 196 -18.89 1.26 -4.16
C ARG A 196 -18.55 2.27 -3.07
N PRO A 197 -18.02 3.45 -3.44
CA PRO A 197 -17.81 4.50 -2.47
C PRO A 197 -19.16 5.03 -1.98
N VAL A 198 -19.23 5.38 -0.69
CA VAL A 198 -20.41 6.01 -0.07
C VAL A 198 -20.15 7.49 0.23
N GLU A 199 -21.19 8.22 0.61
CA GLU A 199 -21.09 9.63 0.97
C GLU A 199 -20.15 9.83 2.18
N ARG A 200 -19.35 10.91 2.14
CA ARG A 200 -18.33 11.27 3.15
C ARG A 200 -17.23 10.24 3.38
N GLN A 201 -17.11 9.23 2.51
CA GLN A 201 -16.08 8.21 2.65
C GLN A 201 -14.71 8.78 2.28
N VAL A 202 -13.77 8.71 3.22
CA VAL A 202 -12.38 9.16 3.07
C VAL A 202 -11.38 8.02 3.25
N GLY A 203 -11.82 6.85 3.69
CA GLY A 203 -11.00 5.66 3.79
C GLY A 203 -11.79 4.36 3.60
N ALA A 204 -11.07 3.25 3.58
CA ALA A 204 -11.66 1.92 3.49
C ALA A 204 -10.85 0.96 4.37
N LEU A 205 -11.52 0.29 5.30
CA LEU A 205 -10.97 -0.82 6.07
C LEU A 205 -11.44 -2.13 5.46
N PHE A 206 -10.50 -3.03 5.18
CA PHE A 206 -10.79 -4.31 4.58
C PHE A 206 -10.58 -5.44 5.57
N THR A 207 -11.53 -6.39 5.57
CA THR A 207 -11.44 -7.65 6.28
C THR A 207 -11.40 -8.80 5.29
N ILE A 208 -10.58 -9.81 5.55
CA ILE A 208 -10.56 -11.06 4.78
C ILE A 208 -10.94 -12.20 5.71
N GLY A 209 -12.01 -12.92 5.40
CA GLY A 209 -12.52 -14.02 6.23
C GLY A 209 -12.86 -13.60 7.67
N GLY A 210 -13.43 -12.39 7.85
CA GLY A 210 -13.77 -11.85 9.18
C GLY A 210 -12.60 -11.29 9.99
N ALA A 211 -11.36 -11.36 9.49
CA ALA A 211 -10.21 -10.76 10.15
C ALA A 211 -9.87 -9.40 9.50
N PRO A 212 -9.69 -8.32 10.28
CA PRO A 212 -9.13 -7.07 9.77
C PRO A 212 -7.76 -7.31 9.15
N THR A 213 -7.60 -6.90 7.89
CA THR A 213 -6.35 -7.04 7.13
C THR A 213 -5.61 -5.72 7.05
N GLY A 214 -6.33 -4.61 6.85
CA GLY A 214 -5.74 -3.28 6.80
C GLY A 214 -6.73 -2.22 6.36
N PHE A 215 -6.29 -0.96 6.38
CA PHE A 215 -7.06 0.16 5.89
C PHE A 215 -6.18 1.22 5.23
N ASP A 216 -6.77 1.97 4.33
CA ASP A 216 -6.22 3.21 3.79
C ASP A 216 -7.16 4.37 4.15
N LEU A 217 -6.58 5.49 4.59
CA LEU A 217 -7.27 6.73 4.94
C LEU A 217 -6.64 7.90 4.18
N PHE A 218 -7.47 8.75 3.59
CA PHE A 218 -7.04 9.88 2.76
C PHE A 218 -7.56 11.21 3.30
N ALA A 219 -6.90 12.31 2.94
CA ALA A 219 -7.35 13.67 3.23
C ALA A 219 -8.69 14.02 2.55
N HIS A 220 -8.88 13.51 1.33
CA HIS A 220 -9.98 13.86 0.44
C HIS A 220 -10.73 12.62 -0.01
N GLY A 221 -12.07 12.67 0.00
CA GLY A 221 -12.92 11.58 -0.49
C GLY A 221 -12.75 11.35 -1.99
N ALA A 222 -12.37 12.38 -2.75
CA ALA A 222 -12.05 12.25 -4.17
C ALA A 222 -10.86 11.31 -4.42
N THR A 223 -9.83 11.38 -3.56
CA THR A 223 -8.66 10.48 -3.65
C THR A 223 -9.06 9.04 -3.36
N LEU A 224 -9.87 8.81 -2.32
CA LEU A 224 -10.40 7.48 -2.06
C LEU A 224 -11.18 6.96 -3.27
N ARG A 225 -12.09 7.75 -3.85
CA ARG A 225 -12.89 7.33 -5.01
C ARG A 225 -12.02 6.90 -6.19
N ALA A 226 -10.93 7.64 -6.46
CA ALA A 226 -9.98 7.30 -7.51
C ALA A 226 -9.17 6.03 -7.20
N MET A 227 -8.85 5.78 -5.92
CA MET A 227 -7.99 4.67 -5.49
C MET A 227 -8.74 3.39 -5.14
N LEU A 228 -10.03 3.48 -4.81
CA LEU A 228 -10.82 2.37 -4.31
C LEU A 228 -10.76 1.13 -5.23
N PRO A 229 -10.90 1.24 -6.56
CA PRO A 229 -10.76 0.06 -7.44
C PRO A 229 -9.39 -0.60 -7.27
N LYS A 230 -8.29 0.17 -7.20
CA LYS A 230 -6.94 -0.38 -7.03
C LYS A 230 -6.77 -1.07 -5.67
N LEU A 231 -7.30 -0.46 -4.61
CA LEU A 231 -7.27 -1.03 -3.26
C LEU A 231 -8.03 -2.34 -3.22
N VAL A 232 -9.25 -2.39 -3.77
CA VAL A 232 -10.03 -3.62 -3.88
C VAL A 232 -9.25 -4.70 -4.63
N ARG A 233 -8.62 -4.38 -5.77
CA ARG A 233 -7.76 -5.32 -6.50
C ARG A 233 -6.65 -5.89 -5.61
N SER A 234 -5.98 -5.05 -4.81
CA SER A 234 -4.94 -5.48 -3.86
C SER A 234 -5.44 -6.49 -2.83
N TYR A 235 -6.58 -6.21 -2.20
CA TYR A 235 -7.15 -7.12 -1.18
C TYR A 235 -7.82 -8.36 -1.79
N ALA A 236 -8.36 -8.26 -3.02
CA ALA A 236 -9.00 -9.38 -3.72
C ALA A 236 -8.03 -10.53 -3.99
N VAL A 237 -6.77 -10.24 -4.33
CA VAL A 237 -5.75 -11.29 -4.54
C VAL A 237 -5.56 -12.14 -3.27
N ASP A 238 -5.50 -11.50 -2.10
CA ASP A 238 -5.39 -12.21 -0.83
C ASP A 238 -6.71 -12.89 -0.42
N ALA A 239 -7.87 -12.30 -0.73
CA ALA A 239 -9.17 -12.92 -0.48
C ALA A 239 -9.35 -14.22 -1.29
N ILE A 240 -8.93 -14.23 -2.56
CA ILE A 240 -8.96 -15.42 -3.42
C ILE A 240 -8.12 -16.56 -2.82
N ARG A 241 -7.00 -16.26 -2.15
CA ARG A 241 -6.13 -17.25 -1.51
C ARG A 241 -6.74 -17.85 -0.24
N VAL A 242 -7.56 -17.10 0.48
CA VAL A 242 -8.21 -17.57 1.72
C VAL A 242 -9.41 -18.48 1.42
N GLY A 243 -10.11 -18.26 0.31
CA GLY A 243 -11.32 -19.02 -0.03
C GLY A 243 -12.56 -18.44 0.67
N ASP A 244 -13.48 -19.29 1.13
CA ASP A 244 -14.73 -18.86 1.76
C ASP A 244 -14.51 -18.40 3.22
N GLY A 245 -15.26 -17.37 3.62
CA GLY A 245 -15.23 -16.87 4.99
C GLY A 245 -16.31 -15.80 5.19
N ASN A 246 -16.90 -15.76 6.38
CA ASN A 246 -18.05 -14.90 6.66
C ASN A 246 -17.66 -13.63 7.41
N GLY A 247 -18.18 -12.50 6.91
CA GLY A 247 -18.54 -11.33 7.70
C GLY A 247 -17.49 -10.21 7.75
N ALA A 248 -17.98 -8.99 7.85
CA ALA A 248 -17.25 -7.86 8.41
C ALA A 248 -17.49 -7.82 9.91
N ASP A 249 -16.45 -7.97 10.72
CA ASP A 249 -16.54 -7.77 12.16
C ASP A 249 -16.25 -6.30 12.49
N GLN A 250 -17.32 -5.53 12.74
CA GLN A 250 -17.21 -4.10 13.06
C GLN A 250 -16.45 -3.85 14.38
N GLU A 251 -16.56 -4.74 15.36
CA GLU A 251 -15.85 -4.60 16.64
C GLU A 251 -14.35 -4.77 16.43
N ARG A 252 -13.93 -5.80 15.68
CA ARG A 252 -12.52 -6.01 15.35
C ARG A 252 -11.98 -4.92 14.42
N ALA A 253 -12.81 -4.40 13.50
CA ALA A 253 -12.44 -3.25 12.67
C ALA A 253 -12.19 -1.99 13.52
N ARG A 254 -13.08 -1.71 14.48
CA ARG A 254 -12.90 -0.62 15.44
C ARG A 254 -11.63 -0.81 16.28
N ALA A 255 -11.38 -2.03 16.76
CA ALA A 255 -10.17 -2.35 17.51
C ALA A 255 -8.88 -2.08 16.72
N LEU A 256 -8.87 -2.32 15.40
CA LEU A 256 -7.71 -1.97 14.56
C LEU A 256 -7.51 -0.46 14.44
N LEU A 257 -8.59 0.32 14.28
CA LEU A 257 -8.51 1.79 14.25
C LEU A 257 -8.01 2.35 15.59
N ASP A 258 -8.53 1.83 16.70
CA ASP A 258 -8.13 2.25 18.04
C ASP A 258 -6.68 1.90 18.34
N ALA A 259 -6.24 0.70 17.93
CA ALA A 259 -4.83 0.30 18.02
C ALA A 259 -3.93 1.20 17.16
N ALA A 260 -4.35 1.56 15.95
CA ALA A 260 -3.62 2.50 15.10
C ALA A 260 -3.54 3.92 15.70
N ALA A 261 -4.60 4.38 16.37
CA ALA A 261 -4.62 5.67 17.07
C ALA A 261 -3.72 5.69 18.31
N ALA A 262 -3.51 4.53 18.95
CA ALA A 262 -2.63 4.37 20.10
C ALA A 262 -1.20 3.94 19.73
N ALA A 263 -0.91 3.69 18.46
CA ALA A 263 0.37 3.18 17.99
C ALA A 263 1.52 4.18 18.21
N THR A 264 2.74 3.64 18.31
CA THR A 264 3.95 4.45 18.24
C THR A 264 4.05 5.07 16.85
N VAL A 265 4.29 6.38 16.81
CA VAL A 265 4.44 7.13 15.56
C VAL A 265 5.84 7.72 15.49
N GLU A 266 6.58 7.34 14.46
CA GLU A 266 7.87 7.92 14.13
C GLU A 266 7.73 8.84 12.92
N SER A 267 8.49 9.93 12.89
CA SER A 267 8.42 10.93 11.83
C SER A 267 9.81 11.17 11.24
N TYR A 268 9.86 11.20 9.91
CA TYR A 268 11.07 11.34 9.12
C TYR A 268 10.86 12.44 8.07
N PRO A 269 11.94 13.12 7.62
CA PRO A 269 11.86 14.01 6.46
C PRO A 269 11.23 13.29 5.27
N ALA A 270 10.28 13.93 4.58
CA ALA A 270 9.71 13.37 3.36
C ALA A 270 10.69 13.51 2.19
N VAL A 271 10.55 12.61 1.20
CA VAL A 271 11.24 12.73 -0.11
C VAL A 271 10.77 13.97 -0.87
N GLY A 272 9.50 14.34 -0.69
CA GLY A 272 8.88 15.55 -1.25
C GLY A 272 8.44 16.50 -0.14
N LEU A 273 7.23 17.03 -0.26
CA LEU A 273 6.64 17.91 0.76
C LEU A 273 6.14 17.10 1.97
N GLY A 274 6.23 17.71 3.15
CA GLY A 274 5.69 17.17 4.40
C GLY A 274 6.67 16.29 5.19
N ALA A 275 6.11 15.36 5.96
CA ALA A 275 6.83 14.41 6.80
C ALA A 275 6.30 13.00 6.57
N THR A 276 7.23 12.07 6.29
CA THR A 276 6.93 10.64 6.26
C THR A 276 6.67 10.17 7.68
N VAL A 277 5.56 9.47 7.90
CA VAL A 277 5.22 8.91 9.22
C VAL A 277 5.17 7.39 9.14
N ARG A 278 5.72 6.72 10.16
CA ARG A 278 5.68 5.25 10.31
C ARG A 278 4.95 4.90 11.60
N LEU A 279 4.05 3.93 11.53
CA LEU A 279 3.25 3.46 12.65
C LEU A 279 3.65 2.04 13.00
N SER A 280 3.80 1.77 14.30
CA SER A 280 4.06 0.43 14.81
C SER A 280 3.36 0.20 16.14
N ALA A 281 2.75 -0.97 16.29
CA ALA A 281 2.30 -1.50 17.58
C ALA A 281 2.27 -3.04 17.51
N ASP A 282 2.00 -3.70 18.63
CA ASP A 282 1.86 -5.16 18.63
C ASP A 282 0.69 -5.61 17.74
N GLY A 283 1.01 -6.27 16.62
CA GLY A 283 0.04 -6.74 15.64
C GLY A 283 -0.39 -5.73 14.58
N LEU A 284 0.29 -4.57 14.45
CA LEU A 284 0.08 -3.67 13.31
C LEU A 284 1.36 -2.99 12.83
N VAL A 285 1.39 -2.68 11.54
CA VAL A 285 2.38 -1.81 10.93
C VAL A 285 1.69 -0.86 9.97
N GLY A 286 2.20 0.37 9.85
CA GLY A 286 1.67 1.31 8.90
C GLY A 286 2.63 2.41 8.54
N GLY A 287 2.18 3.28 7.65
CA GLY A 287 2.85 4.51 7.34
C GLY A 287 2.02 5.39 6.44
N GLY A 288 2.48 6.62 6.29
CA GLY A 288 1.72 7.64 5.59
C GLY A 288 2.51 8.91 5.42
N LEU A 289 1.79 9.97 5.10
CA LEU A 289 2.34 11.30 4.88
C LEU A 289 1.48 12.33 5.61
N VAL A 290 2.15 13.25 6.31
CA VAL A 290 1.54 14.44 6.93
C VAL A 290 2.15 15.67 6.29
N HIS A 291 1.34 16.67 5.96
CA HIS A 291 1.80 17.96 5.44
C HIS A 291 0.99 19.07 6.13
N ASP A 292 1.68 20.12 6.60
CA ASP A 292 1.08 21.24 7.34
C ASP A 292 0.14 20.80 8.48
N ASP A 293 0.62 19.87 9.32
CA ASP A 293 -0.12 19.28 10.44
C ASP A 293 -1.46 18.62 10.06
N ARG A 294 -1.60 18.23 8.78
CA ARG A 294 -2.77 17.50 8.27
C ARG A 294 -2.35 16.19 7.64
N LEU A 295 -3.16 15.16 7.88
CA LEU A 295 -2.99 13.87 7.23
C LEU A 295 -3.23 14.02 5.73
N VAL A 296 -2.30 13.54 4.90
CA VAL A 296 -2.48 13.40 3.44
C VAL A 296 -2.99 11.99 3.12
N HIS A 297 -2.30 10.99 3.65
CA HIS A 297 -2.64 9.57 3.50
C HIS A 297 -2.04 8.75 4.64
N LEU A 298 -2.74 7.69 5.04
CA LEU A 298 -2.28 6.68 5.98
C LEU A 298 -2.70 5.29 5.48
N ALA A 299 -1.76 4.35 5.43
CA ALA A 299 -2.02 2.94 5.26
C ALA A 299 -1.59 2.17 6.51
N VAL A 300 -2.45 1.31 7.04
CA VAL A 300 -2.16 0.46 8.19
C VAL A 300 -2.59 -0.96 7.89
N PHE A 301 -1.77 -1.92 8.29
CA PHE A 301 -2.00 -3.34 8.07
C PHE A 301 -1.92 -4.09 9.39
N ALA A 302 -2.84 -5.02 9.58
CA ALA A 302 -2.73 -5.99 10.66
C ALA A 302 -1.60 -6.98 10.32
N VAL A 303 -0.74 -7.24 11.29
CA VAL A 303 0.33 -8.25 11.19
C VAL A 303 0.20 -9.22 12.36
N GLU A 304 0.82 -10.39 12.25
CA GLU A 304 0.82 -11.34 13.36
C GLU A 304 1.54 -10.74 14.57
N ARG A 305 0.94 -10.90 15.75
CA ARG A 305 1.60 -10.56 17.02
C ARG A 305 2.74 -11.53 17.22
N GLU A 306 3.94 -11.02 17.46
CA GLU A 306 5.04 -11.89 17.86
C GLU A 306 4.75 -12.45 19.25
N SER A 307 4.59 -13.77 19.35
CA SER A 307 4.42 -14.43 20.64
C SER A 307 5.63 -14.13 21.55
N SER A 308 5.38 -13.93 22.84
CA SER A 308 6.42 -13.60 23.85
C SER A 308 7.59 -14.60 23.89
N ALA A 309 7.41 -15.82 23.38
CA ALA A 309 8.45 -16.85 23.26
C ALA A 309 9.49 -16.59 22.15
N GLN A 310 9.23 -15.68 21.20
CA GLN A 310 10.15 -15.35 20.10
C GLN A 310 11.07 -14.15 20.38
N ARG A 311 10.75 -13.33 21.39
CA ARG A 311 11.57 -12.16 21.77
C ARG A 311 12.94 -12.52 22.32
N ASP A 312 13.10 -13.72 22.88
CA ASP A 312 14.33 -14.16 23.56
C ASP A 312 15.42 -14.71 22.61
N ASN A 313 15.15 -14.80 21.31
CA ASN A 313 16.03 -15.51 20.35
C ASN A 313 16.55 -14.65 19.18
N GLY A 314 16.61 -13.31 19.32
CA GLY A 314 17.37 -12.43 18.41
C GLY A 314 17.00 -12.52 16.92
N ARG A 315 15.81 -13.02 16.56
CA ARG A 315 15.35 -13.25 15.18
C ARG A 315 14.05 -12.49 14.89
N GLY A 316 14.03 -11.19 15.15
CA GLY A 316 12.84 -10.31 15.06
C GLY A 316 12.29 -10.01 13.65
N LEU A 317 12.63 -10.82 12.63
CA LEU A 317 12.13 -10.68 11.26
C LEU A 317 11.64 -11.99 10.63
N ALA A 318 11.88 -13.13 11.31
CA ALA A 318 11.56 -14.47 10.79
C ALA A 318 10.12 -14.92 11.11
N SER A 319 9.43 -14.24 12.02
CA SER A 319 8.10 -14.62 12.55
C SER A 319 6.97 -14.46 11.53
N LEU A 320 7.10 -13.52 10.58
CA LEU A 320 6.13 -13.31 9.50
C LEU A 320 6.03 -14.48 8.50
N SER A 321 6.88 -15.50 8.65
CA SER A 321 6.83 -16.76 7.90
C SER A 321 5.83 -17.78 8.46
N ALA A 322 5.20 -17.54 9.62
CA ALA A 322 4.34 -18.54 10.27
C ALA A 322 3.02 -18.81 9.54
N ARG A 323 2.53 -17.87 8.71
CA ARG A 323 1.50 -18.15 7.69
C ARG A 323 1.87 -19.27 6.71
N ARG A 324 3.15 -19.61 6.54
CA ARG A 324 3.59 -20.57 5.52
C ARG A 324 3.36 -22.04 5.90
N ARG A 325 3.00 -22.37 7.15
CA ARG A 325 2.80 -23.78 7.58
C ARG A 325 1.35 -24.20 7.78
N SER A 326 0.42 -23.27 7.99
CA SER A 326 -1.00 -23.58 8.23
C SER A 326 -1.82 -23.84 6.96
N TYR A 327 -1.28 -23.54 5.77
CA TYR A 327 -1.91 -23.84 4.46
C TYR A 327 -1.44 -25.15 3.82
N ARG A 328 -0.78 -26.04 4.58
CA ARG A 328 -0.49 -27.42 4.15
C ARG A 328 -1.54 -28.37 4.73
N HIS A 329 -2.76 -28.32 4.21
CA HIS A 329 -3.70 -29.44 4.30
C HIS A 329 -4.52 -29.52 3.02
#